data_AF-A0A101CVK9-F1
#
_entry.id   AF-A0A101CVK9-F1
#
_cell.length_a   1.000
_cell.length_b   1.000
_cell.length_c   1.000
_cell.angle_alpha   90.00
_cell.angle_beta   90.00
_cell.angle_gamma   90.00
#
_symmetry.space_group_name_H-M   'P 1'
#
loop_
_entity.id
_entity.type
_entity.pdbx_description
1 polymer ?
#
loop_
_entity_poly.entity_id
_entity_poly.type
_entity_poly.pdbx_seq_one_letter_code
_entity_poly.pdbx_strand_id
1 'polypeptide(L)'
;MKNPPAKPSQLITREFAQQLNLNYNSKKKTTDLKAKSAEKEDANAIWYSIEELERYIHYVKTRGIEDGYNVDGIRFYFGVYPDDEKHGEKAGLTTLFLVPTGKKAKTNTAKIQSFALVEEVEEESSDIQSLEPMNYGNIGRPPSLLY
;
A
#
# COMPACT_ATOMS: atom_id res chain seq x y z
N MET A 1 -12.58 30.58 -7.27
CA MET A 1 -13.19 29.25 -7.01
C MET A 1 -12.14 28.20 -7.32
N LYS A 2 -11.80 27.30 -6.39
CA LYS A 2 -10.86 26.20 -6.68
C LYS A 2 -11.58 25.18 -7.57
N ASN A 3 -10.95 24.73 -8.65
CA ASN A 3 -11.50 23.67 -9.47
C ASN A 3 -11.70 22.41 -8.60
N PRO A 4 -12.82 21.69 -8.73
CA PRO A 4 -12.99 20.43 -8.02
C PRO A 4 -11.90 19.44 -8.45
N PRO A 5 -11.45 18.55 -7.54
CA PRO A 5 -10.44 17.56 -7.88
C PRO A 5 -10.91 16.68 -9.03
N ALA A 6 -9.97 16.31 -9.92
CA ALA A 6 -10.27 15.39 -11.00
C ALA A 6 -10.72 14.04 -10.43
N LYS A 7 -11.76 13.45 -11.04
CA LYS A 7 -12.27 12.13 -10.66
C LYS A 7 -11.20 11.07 -11.00
N PRO A 8 -10.82 10.17 -10.08
CA PRO A 8 -9.91 9.09 -10.38
C PRO A 8 -10.47 8.15 -11.47
N SER A 9 -9.62 7.70 -12.37
CA SER A 9 -10.00 6.84 -13.50
C SER A 9 -10.29 5.38 -13.10
N GLN A 10 -9.79 4.94 -11.94
CA GLN A 10 -9.87 3.55 -11.47
C GLN A 10 -11.06 3.30 -10.52
N LEU A 11 -12.01 4.23 -10.42
CA LEU A 11 -13.20 4.03 -9.56
C LEU A 11 -14.08 2.90 -10.11
N ILE A 12 -14.45 1.98 -9.22
CA ILE A 12 -15.43 0.93 -9.49
C ILE A 12 -16.82 1.32 -8.97
N THR A 13 -17.85 0.59 -9.40
CA THR A 13 -19.21 0.76 -8.86
C THR A 13 -19.34 0.16 -7.46
N ARG A 14 -20.34 0.61 -6.69
CA ARG A 14 -20.60 0.11 -5.33
C ARG A 14 -20.99 -1.36 -5.36
N GLU A 15 -21.80 -1.75 -6.35
CA GLU A 15 -22.27 -3.11 -6.56
C GLU A 15 -21.11 -4.06 -6.86
N PHE A 16 -20.15 -3.62 -7.69
CA PHE A 16 -18.98 -4.43 -7.97
C PHE A 16 -18.08 -4.58 -6.72
N ALA A 17 -17.90 -3.51 -5.95
CA ALA A 17 -17.17 -3.58 -4.68
C ALA A 17 -17.82 -4.55 -3.67
N GLN A 18 -19.16 -4.56 -3.57
CA GLN A 18 -19.91 -5.51 -2.73
C GLN A 18 -19.71 -6.95 -3.19
N GLN A 19 -19.78 -7.20 -4.49
CA GLN A 19 -19.52 -8.53 -5.06
C GLN A 19 -18.10 -9.01 -4.76
N LEU A 20 -17.10 -8.13 -4.83
CA LEU A 20 -15.71 -8.47 -4.49
C LEU A 20 -15.56 -8.83 -3.01
N ASN A 21 -16.17 -8.07 -2.09
CA ASN A 21 -16.15 -8.36 -0.66
C ASN A 21 -16.83 -9.71 -0.33
N LEU A 22 -18.00 -9.97 -0.91
CA LEU A 22 -18.72 -11.25 -0.75
C LEU A 22 -17.89 -12.45 -1.23
N ASN A 23 -17.22 -12.30 -2.38
CA ASN A 23 -16.35 -13.33 -2.93
C ASN A 23 -15.15 -13.61 -2.02
N TYR A 24 -14.52 -12.56 -1.48
CA TYR A 24 -13.40 -12.69 -0.55
C TYR A 24 -13.81 -13.44 0.73
N ASN A 25 -14.89 -12.99 1.38
CA ASN A 25 -15.37 -13.60 2.62
C ASN A 25 -15.80 -15.06 2.43
N SER A 26 -16.44 -15.37 1.30
CA SER A 26 -16.86 -16.76 0.97
C SER A 26 -15.66 -17.68 0.73
N LYS A 27 -14.62 -17.18 0.03
CA LYS A 27 -13.39 -17.93 -0.20
C LYS A 27 -12.65 -18.20 1.10
N LYS A 28 -12.52 -17.18 1.96
CA LYS A 28 -11.86 -17.29 3.28
C LYS A 28 -12.54 -18.33 4.16
N LYS A 29 -13.87 -18.20 4.34
CA LYS A 29 -14.68 -19.18 5.08
C LYS A 29 -14.49 -20.62 4.59
N THR A 30 -14.41 -20.82 3.28
CA THR A 30 -14.20 -22.16 2.70
C THR A 30 -12.81 -22.72 3.04
N THR A 31 -11.79 -21.87 3.07
CA THR A 31 -10.42 -22.25 3.46
C THR A 31 -10.36 -22.63 4.95
N ASP A 32 -10.96 -21.82 5.83
CA ASP A 32 -10.94 -22.04 7.28
C ASP A 32 -11.64 -23.35 7.65
N LEU A 33 -12.80 -23.64 7.03
CA LEU A 33 -13.52 -24.91 7.21
C LEU A 33 -12.69 -26.14 6.77
N LYS A 34 -11.82 -26.00 5.76
CA LYS A 34 -10.92 -27.08 5.32
C LYS A 34 -9.72 -27.25 6.25
N ALA A 35 -9.24 -26.15 6.85
CA ALA A 35 -8.10 -26.16 7.76
C ALA A 35 -8.42 -26.79 9.14
N LYS A 36 -9.71 -27.00 9.48
CA LYS A 36 -10.18 -27.52 10.78
C LYS A 36 -9.58 -26.78 11.99
N SER A 37 -9.15 -25.54 11.81
CA SER A 37 -8.52 -24.75 12.86
C SER A 37 -9.57 -23.92 13.59
N ALA A 38 -9.46 -23.87 14.92
CA ALA A 38 -10.12 -22.85 15.75
C ALA A 38 -9.30 -21.54 15.71
N GLU A 39 -8.79 -21.18 14.53
CA GLU A 39 -7.95 -20.00 14.34
C GLU A 39 -8.75 -18.73 14.54
N LYS A 40 -8.06 -17.68 15.01
CA LYS A 40 -8.63 -16.35 15.17
C LYS A 40 -9.17 -15.87 13.82
N GLU A 41 -10.37 -15.29 13.82
CA GLU A 41 -10.88 -14.61 12.63
C GLU A 41 -9.92 -13.49 12.23
N ASP A 42 -9.29 -13.66 11.08
CA ASP A 42 -8.34 -12.69 10.53
C ASP A 42 -9.08 -11.56 9.79
N ALA A 43 -8.46 -10.39 9.68
CA ALA A 43 -9.10 -9.20 9.11
C ALA A 43 -9.53 -9.39 7.65
N ASN A 44 -10.66 -8.79 7.26
CA ASN A 44 -11.12 -8.70 5.87
C ASN A 44 -11.07 -7.27 5.30
N ALA A 45 -10.75 -6.29 6.16
CA ALA A 45 -10.55 -4.90 5.81
C ALA A 45 -9.46 -4.29 6.70
N ILE A 46 -8.71 -3.35 6.15
CA ILE A 46 -7.72 -2.55 6.88
C ILE A 46 -8.12 -1.09 6.75
N TRP A 47 -8.15 -0.38 7.88
CA TRP A 47 -8.50 1.04 7.91
C TRP A 47 -7.26 1.89 8.18
N TYR A 48 -7.16 3.00 7.46
CA TYR A 48 -6.19 4.05 7.68
C TYR A 48 -6.96 5.37 7.86
N SER A 49 -6.49 6.25 8.75
CA SER A 49 -7.05 7.59 8.79
C SER A 49 -6.66 8.34 7.52
N ILE A 50 -7.57 9.16 7.00
CA ILE A 50 -7.28 10.03 5.85
C ILE A 50 -6.14 10.99 6.19
N GLU A 51 -6.13 11.54 7.41
CA GLU A 51 -5.09 12.45 7.89
C GLU A 51 -3.70 11.81 7.84
N GLU A 52 -3.53 10.57 8.33
CA GLU A 52 -2.23 9.92 8.31
C GLU A 52 -1.83 9.48 6.90
N LEU A 53 -2.78 9.11 6.03
CA LEU A 53 -2.48 8.85 4.62
C LEU A 53 -2.00 10.11 3.90
N GLU A 54 -2.62 11.27 4.15
CA GLU A 54 -2.19 12.55 3.58
C GLU A 54 -0.79 12.94 4.09
N ARG A 55 -0.55 12.79 5.40
CA ARG A 55 0.77 13.02 6.01
C ARG A 55 1.82 12.09 5.43
N TYR A 56 1.51 10.81 5.23
CA TYR A 56 2.43 9.85 4.66
C TYR A 56 2.75 10.15 3.18
N ILE A 57 1.74 10.47 2.37
CA ILE A 57 1.94 10.87 0.97
C ILE A 57 2.83 12.12 0.89
N HIS A 58 2.62 13.09 1.77
CA HIS A 58 3.47 14.27 1.84
C HIS A 58 4.91 13.92 2.27
N TYR A 59 5.05 13.10 3.31
CA TYR A 59 6.34 12.63 3.83
C TYR A 59 7.18 11.96 2.74
N VAL A 60 6.64 10.94 2.06
CA VAL A 60 7.41 10.18 1.07
C VAL A 60 7.76 11.01 -0.15
N LYS A 61 6.90 11.94 -0.58
CA LYS A 61 7.22 12.85 -1.69
C LYS A 61 8.36 13.80 -1.34
N THR A 62 8.36 14.35 -0.13
CA THR A 62 9.42 15.25 0.33
C THR A 62 10.74 14.51 0.48
N ARG A 63 10.74 13.39 1.24
CA ARG A 63 11.95 12.59 1.46
C ARG A 63 12.47 11.91 0.19
N GLY A 64 11.58 11.46 -0.68
CA GLY A 64 11.97 10.88 -1.96
C GLY A 64 12.76 11.86 -2.82
N ILE A 65 12.37 13.15 -2.86
CA ILE A 65 13.15 14.17 -3.57
C ILE A 65 14.54 14.35 -2.94
N GLU A 66 14.62 14.38 -1.60
CA GLU A 66 15.89 14.47 -0.87
C GLU A 66 16.81 13.27 -1.17
N ASP A 67 16.23 12.08 -1.32
CA ASP A 67 16.93 10.83 -1.65
C ASP A 67 17.21 10.68 -3.16
N GLY A 68 16.87 11.67 -3.98
CA GLY A 68 17.11 11.65 -5.43
C GLY A 68 16.14 10.77 -6.21
N TYR A 69 14.91 10.63 -5.73
CA TYR A 69 13.82 9.91 -6.38
C TYR A 69 12.68 10.84 -6.80
N ASN A 70 12.02 10.49 -7.90
CA ASN A 70 10.70 10.99 -8.23
C ASN A 70 9.66 9.96 -7.79
N VAL A 71 8.98 10.21 -6.66
CA VAL A 71 7.94 9.32 -6.12
C VAL A 71 6.68 9.40 -6.97
N ASP A 72 6.23 8.26 -7.48
CA ASP A 72 5.12 8.17 -8.43
C ASP A 72 3.95 7.31 -7.95
N GLY A 73 4.10 6.60 -6.84
CA GLY A 73 3.05 5.70 -6.35
C GLY A 73 3.28 5.16 -4.95
N ILE A 74 2.33 4.34 -4.52
CA ILE A 74 2.37 3.55 -3.29
C ILE A 74 1.95 2.13 -3.64
N ARG A 75 2.77 1.16 -3.27
CA ARG A 75 2.46 -0.26 -3.35
C ARG A 75 1.98 -0.77 -1.99
N PHE A 76 0.96 -1.60 -2.01
CA PHE A 76 0.41 -2.25 -0.82
C PHE A 76 0.92 -3.68 -0.75
N TYR A 77 1.53 -4.04 0.36
CA TYR A 77 2.02 -5.39 0.63
C TYR A 77 1.21 -6.05 1.73
N PHE A 78 0.89 -7.33 1.54
CA PHE A 78 0.36 -8.18 2.61
C PHE A 78 1.51 -8.58 3.54
N GLY A 79 1.26 -8.47 4.84
CA GLY A 79 2.14 -8.96 5.90
C GLY A 79 1.35 -9.75 6.94
N VAL A 80 2.05 -10.46 7.81
CA VAL A 80 1.47 -11.14 8.98
C VAL A 80 2.28 -10.70 10.19
N TYR A 81 1.61 -10.27 11.25
CA TYR A 81 2.31 -9.94 12.49
C TYR A 81 2.94 -11.21 13.09
N PRO A 82 4.14 -11.11 13.69
CA PRO A 82 4.71 -12.22 14.44
C PRO A 82 3.72 -12.76 15.48
N ASP A 83 3.70 -14.09 15.63
CA ASP A 83 2.88 -14.75 16.64
C ASP A 83 3.58 -14.71 18.01
N ASP A 84 3.59 -13.52 18.62
CA ASP A 84 4.21 -13.28 19.92
C ASP A 84 3.38 -12.33 20.81
N GLU A 85 3.71 -12.30 22.10
CA GLU A 85 2.99 -11.48 23.09
C GLU A 85 3.11 -9.97 22.83
N LYS A 86 4.19 -9.51 22.16
CA LYS A 86 4.42 -8.07 21.91
C LYS A 86 3.38 -7.50 20.97
N HIS A 87 2.84 -8.32 20.09
CA HIS A 87 1.81 -7.92 19.12
C HIS A 87 0.38 -8.12 19.63
N GLY A 88 0.20 -8.72 20.82
CA GLY A 88 -1.08 -8.84 21.51
C GLY A 88 -2.19 -9.41 20.62
N GLU A 89 -3.29 -8.68 20.47
CA GLU A 89 -4.43 -9.11 19.64
C GLU A 89 -4.10 -9.23 18.14
N LYS A 90 -3.04 -8.56 17.68
CA LYS A 90 -2.62 -8.59 16.28
C LYS A 90 -1.74 -9.80 15.95
N ALA A 91 -1.21 -10.50 16.95
CA ALA A 91 -0.32 -11.64 16.77
C ALA A 91 -0.94 -12.71 15.86
N GLY A 92 -0.20 -13.08 14.80
CA GLY A 92 -0.63 -14.05 13.78
C GLY A 92 -1.66 -13.52 12.78
N LEU A 93 -2.06 -12.25 12.84
CA LEU A 93 -3.07 -11.67 11.93
C LEU A 93 -2.43 -11.01 10.71
N THR A 94 -3.16 -11.04 9.60
CA THR A 94 -2.80 -10.37 8.36
C THR A 94 -2.92 -8.85 8.51
N THR A 95 -2.02 -8.15 7.83
CA THR A 95 -2.02 -6.70 7.73
C THR A 95 -1.65 -6.26 6.31
N LEU A 96 -1.81 -4.97 6.03
CA LEU A 96 -1.29 -4.33 4.84
C LEU A 96 -0.30 -3.24 5.29
N PHE A 97 0.81 -3.08 4.57
CA PHE A 97 1.68 -1.92 4.72
C PHE A 97 1.96 -1.27 3.37
N LEU A 98 2.19 0.04 3.40
CA LEU A 98 2.32 0.90 2.22
C LEU A 98 3.79 1.22 2.00
N VAL A 99 4.30 0.96 0.80
CA VAL A 99 5.69 1.24 0.39
C VAL A 99 5.68 2.27 -0.74
N PRO A 100 6.47 3.35 -0.67
CA PRO A 100 6.53 4.32 -1.76
C PRO A 100 7.27 3.75 -2.96
N THR A 101 6.78 4.05 -4.16
CA THR A 101 7.44 3.70 -5.41
C THR A 101 7.94 4.93 -6.14
N GLY A 102 9.00 4.78 -6.92
CA GLY A 102 9.48 5.84 -7.78
C GLY A 102 10.67 5.43 -8.65
N LYS A 103 11.17 6.41 -9.38
CA LYS A 103 12.32 6.29 -10.28
C LYS A 103 13.45 7.17 -9.77
N LYS A 104 14.71 6.80 -10.02
CA LYS A 104 15.82 7.69 -9.70
C LYS A 104 15.73 8.94 -10.57
N ALA A 105 15.92 10.10 -9.95
CA ALA A 105 15.98 11.36 -10.66
C ALA A 105 17.27 11.38 -11.50
N LYS A 106 17.13 11.56 -12.82
CA LYS A 106 18.28 11.77 -13.71
C LYS A 106 18.98 13.06 -13.26
N THR A 107 20.16 12.94 -12.66
CA THR A 107 20.99 14.11 -12.34
C THR A 107 21.52 14.67 -13.66
N ASN A 108 21.18 15.93 -13.97
CA ASN A 108 21.63 16.64 -15.18
C ASN A 108 23.16 16.92 -15.21
N THR A 109 23.96 16.24 -14.39
CA THR A 109 25.42 16.42 -14.32
C THR A 109 26.17 15.82 -15.52
N ALA A 110 25.51 15.08 -16.40
CA ALA A 110 26.12 14.48 -17.59
C ALA A 110 26.10 15.37 -18.86
N LYS A 111 25.70 16.65 -18.80
CA LYS A 111 25.64 17.55 -19.97
C LYS A 111 27.00 18.10 -20.47
N ILE A 112 28.14 17.50 -20.11
CA ILE A 112 29.43 17.95 -20.66
C ILE A 112 30.10 16.92 -21.58
N GLN A 113 29.84 15.61 -21.48
CA GLN A 113 30.54 14.65 -22.34
C GLN A 113 29.71 13.41 -22.65
N SER A 114 28.97 13.44 -23.77
CA SER A 114 28.95 12.35 -24.77
C SER A 114 27.73 12.47 -25.68
N PHE A 115 27.96 12.79 -26.95
CA PHE A 115 27.02 12.61 -28.07
C PHE A 115 26.84 11.11 -28.39
N ALA A 116 26.46 10.29 -27.42
CA ALA A 116 26.06 8.91 -27.65
C ALA A 116 24.55 8.81 -27.42
N LEU A 117 23.83 8.40 -28.47
CA LEU A 117 22.43 8.00 -28.39
C LEU A 117 22.32 6.80 -27.45
N VAL A 118 22.21 7.06 -26.15
CA VAL A 118 21.77 6.06 -25.19
C VAL A 118 20.26 6.04 -25.32
N GLU A 119 19.74 4.97 -25.90
CA GLU A 119 18.33 4.63 -25.86
C GLU A 119 17.88 4.78 -24.40
N GLU A 120 16.98 5.73 -24.14
CA GLU A 120 16.49 5.97 -22.79
C GLU A 120 15.71 4.73 -22.36
N VAL A 121 16.38 3.79 -21.69
CA VAL A 121 15.69 2.74 -20.95
C VAL A 121 14.89 3.50 -19.89
N GLU A 122 13.57 3.60 -20.09
CA GLU A 122 12.69 4.12 -19.06
C GLU A 122 12.84 3.21 -17.86
N GLU A 123 13.58 3.65 -16.84
CA GLU A 123 13.66 2.93 -15.57
C GLU A 123 12.23 2.68 -15.10
N GLU A 124 11.89 1.42 -14.86
CA GLU A 124 10.60 1.05 -14.31
C GLU A 124 10.48 1.58 -12.87
N SER A 125 9.27 1.98 -12.48
CA SER A 125 9.04 2.39 -11.10
C SER A 125 9.25 1.22 -10.15
N SER A 126 10.04 1.44 -9.10
CA SER A 126 10.41 0.42 -8.12
C SER A 126 10.20 0.91 -6.70
N ASP A 127 10.25 0.01 -5.73
CA ASP A 127 10.13 0.38 -4.31
C ASP A 127 11.34 1.20 -3.86
N ILE A 128 11.07 2.31 -3.19
CA ILE A 128 12.12 3.16 -2.63
C ILE A 128 12.48 2.63 -1.23
N GLN A 129 13.46 1.74 -1.18
CA GLN A 129 13.90 1.05 0.03
C GLN A 129 14.55 1.97 1.08
N SER A 130 14.95 3.19 0.71
CA SER A 130 15.49 4.18 1.64
C SER A 130 14.43 4.89 2.48
N LEU A 131 13.16 4.81 2.07
CA LEU A 131 12.03 5.43 2.78
C LEU A 131 11.26 4.41 3.60
N GLU A 132 10.78 4.83 4.76
CA GLU A 132 10.06 3.95 5.68
C GLU A 132 8.67 3.58 5.15
N PRO A 133 8.26 2.31 5.27
CA PRO A 133 6.90 1.90 4.98
C PRO A 133 5.92 2.36 6.08
N MET A 134 4.69 2.68 5.70
CA MET A 134 3.61 2.95 6.65
C MET A 134 2.79 1.70 6.91
N ASN A 135 2.74 1.27 8.16
CA ASN A 135 1.78 0.31 8.66
C ASN A 135 1.04 0.94 9.83
N TYR A 136 -0.21 1.34 9.63
CA TYR A 136 -1.03 1.81 10.75
C TYR A 136 -2.52 1.58 10.53
N GLY A 137 -2.94 0.33 10.73
CA GLY A 137 -4.31 0.01 11.11
C GLY A 137 -4.46 0.12 12.62
N ASN A 138 -5.17 1.14 13.11
CA ASN A 138 -5.40 1.31 14.54
C ASN A 138 -6.18 0.12 15.17
N ILE A 139 -6.14 0.11 16.49
CA ILE A 139 -6.42 -0.96 17.46
C ILE A 139 -7.91 -1.27 17.57
N GLY A 140 -8.19 -2.55 17.80
CA GLY A 140 -9.51 -3.14 17.78
C GLY A 140 -9.55 -4.01 16.55
N ARG A 141 -9.56 -5.34 16.76
CA ARG A 141 -10.00 -6.30 15.75
C ARG A 141 -11.01 -5.60 14.82
N PRO A 142 -10.72 -5.39 13.53
CA PRO A 142 -11.79 -4.99 12.64
C PRO A 142 -12.82 -6.11 12.80
N PRO A 143 -14.02 -5.87 13.35
CA PRO A 143 -15.06 -6.88 13.27
C PRO A 143 -15.17 -7.23 11.79
N SER A 144 -15.45 -8.49 11.44
CA SER A 144 -15.68 -8.85 10.04
C SER A 144 -16.66 -7.84 9.44
N LEU A 145 -16.15 -6.97 8.56
CA LEU A 145 -16.95 -5.88 8.03
C LEU A 145 -17.71 -6.43 6.84
N LEU A 146 -19.03 -6.27 6.86
CA LEU A 146 -19.86 -6.41 5.69
C LEU A 146 -19.85 -5.06 4.98
N TYR A 147 -19.02 -4.94 3.94
CA TYR A 147 -19.14 -3.93 2.91
C TYR A 147 -20.29 -4.28 1.96
#